data_AF-A0A5D3Y7L1-F1
#
_entry.id   AF-A0A5D3Y7L1-F1
#
_cell.length_a   1.000
_cell.length_b   1.000
_cell.length_c   1.000
_cell.angle_alpha   90.00
_cell.angle_beta   90.00
_cell.angle_gamma   90.00
#
_symmetry.space_group_name_H-M   'P 1'
#
loop_
_entity.id
_entity.type
_entity.pdbx_description
1 polymer ?
#
loop_
_entity_poly.entity_id
_entity_poly.type
_entity_poly.pdbx_seq_one_letter_code
_entity_poly.pdbx_strand_id
1 'polypeptide(L)'
;MGFNFEQYAGEGNIFINEVAELTGFSRDKAARITQVVLHALRDRLQPADAVSLGQALPVIIRGIYYDQLNLSQLPQTVRGKEAFINFIHNKLSEKREFDRNDILKGLQAVTTVLKARLSPEYYESIMREINEEIRELIDQQ
;
A
#
# COMPACT_ATOMS: atom_id res chain seq x y z
N MET A 1 1.12 -10.61 -29.22
CA MET A 1 2.19 -10.58 -28.18
C MET A 1 1.74 -11.45 -27.03
N GLY A 2 2.58 -12.41 -26.61
CA GLY A 2 2.28 -13.25 -25.45
C GLY A 2 2.59 -12.53 -24.14
N PHE A 3 2.10 -13.07 -23.02
CA PHE A 3 2.44 -12.59 -21.68
C PHE A 3 3.92 -12.84 -21.39
N ASN A 4 4.62 -11.82 -20.87
CA ASN A 4 6.02 -11.94 -20.43
C ASN A 4 6.06 -11.97 -18.89
N PHE A 5 6.01 -13.17 -18.33
CA PHE A 5 6.00 -13.38 -16.89
C PHE A 5 7.30 -12.90 -16.21
N GLU A 6 8.45 -13.06 -16.87
CA GLU A 6 9.75 -12.61 -16.33
C GLU A 6 9.78 -11.08 -16.17
N GLN A 7 9.24 -10.35 -17.15
CA GLN A 7 9.10 -8.91 -17.04
C GLN A 7 8.19 -8.50 -15.87
N TYR A 8 7.04 -9.15 -15.71
CA TYR A 8 6.10 -8.84 -14.62
C TYR A 8 6.70 -9.15 -13.24
N ALA A 9 7.44 -10.24 -13.12
CA ALA A 9 8.19 -10.56 -11.91
C ALA A 9 9.29 -9.52 -11.65
N GLY A 10 10.01 -9.09 -12.69
CA GLY A 10 11.00 -8.02 -12.63
C GLY A 10 10.43 -6.70 -12.10
N GLU A 11 9.32 -6.24 -12.65
CA GLU A 11 8.64 -5.00 -12.20
C GLU A 11 8.15 -5.10 -10.75
N GLY A 12 7.60 -6.25 -10.34
CA GLY A 12 7.22 -6.52 -8.96
C GLY A 12 8.42 -6.52 -8.01
N ASN A 13 9.54 -7.11 -8.42
CA ASN A 13 10.78 -7.12 -7.65
C ASN A 13 11.33 -5.71 -7.44
N ILE A 14 11.34 -4.87 -8.49
CA ILE A 14 11.77 -3.47 -8.38
C ILE A 14 10.92 -2.73 -7.35
N PHE A 15 9.59 -2.88 -7.40
CA PHE A 15 8.69 -2.24 -6.44
C PHE A 15 9.03 -2.63 -4.99
N ILE A 16 9.18 -3.93 -4.70
CA ILE A 16 9.49 -4.39 -3.34
C ILE A 16 10.90 -3.97 -2.90
N ASN A 17 11.87 -3.97 -3.80
CA ASN A 17 13.24 -3.56 -3.49
C ASN A 17 13.31 -2.07 -3.11
N GLU A 18 12.62 -1.19 -3.82
CA GLU A 18 12.55 0.24 -3.45
C GLU A 18 11.93 0.44 -2.07
N VAL A 19 10.87 -0.32 -1.72
CA VAL A 19 10.31 -0.28 -0.37
C VAL A 19 11.32 -0.78 0.66
N ALA A 20 12.05 -1.86 0.37
CA ALA A 20 13.08 -2.40 1.25
C ALA A 20 14.21 -1.39 1.50
N GLU A 21 14.65 -0.68 0.45
CA GLU A 21 15.68 0.36 0.53
C GLU A 21 15.24 1.55 1.39
N LEU A 22 14.01 2.06 1.18
CA LEU A 22 13.48 3.18 1.95
C LEU A 22 13.25 2.85 3.43
N THR A 23 12.90 1.59 3.74
CA THR A 23 12.60 1.15 5.12
C THR A 23 13.82 0.61 5.87
N GLY A 24 14.84 0.13 5.14
CA GLY A 24 15.95 -0.67 5.68
C GLY A 24 15.54 -2.10 6.07
N PHE A 25 14.39 -2.59 5.60
CA PHE A 25 13.90 -3.92 5.92
C PHE A 25 14.53 -5.01 5.04
N SER A 26 14.47 -6.25 5.52
CA SER A 26 14.67 -7.40 4.63
C SER A 26 13.60 -7.39 3.53
N ARG A 27 13.93 -7.96 2.37
CA ARG A 27 13.00 -8.02 1.23
C ARG A 27 11.67 -8.70 1.59
N ASP A 28 11.70 -9.73 2.42
CA ASP A 28 10.49 -10.42 2.88
C ASP A 28 9.62 -9.51 3.76
N LYS A 29 10.22 -8.85 4.75
CA LYS A 29 9.54 -7.89 5.62
C LYS A 29 8.96 -6.72 4.81
N ALA A 30 9.69 -6.23 3.79
CA ALA A 30 9.23 -5.20 2.86
C ALA A 30 8.03 -5.64 2.00
N ALA A 31 8.02 -6.89 1.53
CA ALA A 31 6.90 -7.45 0.77
C ALA A 31 5.63 -7.53 1.61
N ARG A 32 5.76 -8.01 2.85
CA ARG A 32 4.63 -8.16 3.78
C ARG A 32 4.06 -6.82 4.21
N ILE A 33 4.90 -5.84 4.51
CA ILE A 33 4.41 -4.50 4.85
C ILE A 33 3.75 -3.82 3.64
N THR A 34 4.28 -4.03 2.44
CA THR A 34 3.69 -3.52 1.19
C THR A 34 2.27 -4.07 0.99
N GLN A 35 2.07 -5.38 1.14
CA GLN A 35 0.76 -6.01 1.03
C GLN A 35 -0.27 -5.35 1.95
N VAL A 36 0.04 -5.28 3.26
CA VAL A 36 -0.94 -4.77 4.24
C VAL A 36 -1.18 -3.27 4.10
N VAL A 37 -0.17 -2.48 3.72
CA VAL A 37 -0.34 -1.04 3.46
C VAL A 37 -1.21 -0.83 2.23
N LEU A 38 -0.95 -1.55 1.13
CA LEU A 38 -1.76 -1.46 -0.07
C LEU A 38 -3.22 -1.83 0.18
N HIS A 39 -3.47 -2.90 0.96
CA HIS A 39 -4.81 -3.26 1.41
C HIS A 39 -5.43 -2.17 2.28
N ALA A 40 -4.65 -1.59 3.20
CA ALA A 40 -5.16 -0.56 4.09
C ALA A 40 -5.50 0.75 3.38
N LEU A 41 -4.75 1.12 2.34
CA LEU A 41 -5.07 2.27 1.48
C LEU A 41 -6.32 1.97 0.64
N ARG A 42 -6.35 0.83 -0.07
CA ARG A 42 -7.49 0.37 -0.88
C ARG A 42 -8.79 0.36 -0.09
N ASP A 43 -8.76 -0.15 1.14
CA ASP A 43 -9.96 -0.35 1.95
C ASP A 43 -10.63 0.99 2.33
N ARG A 44 -9.97 2.14 2.12
CA ARG A 44 -10.53 3.48 2.37
C ARG A 44 -11.11 4.17 1.15
N LEU A 45 -10.80 3.68 -0.05
CA LEU A 45 -11.22 4.31 -1.30
C LEU A 45 -12.64 3.91 -1.65
N GLN A 46 -13.31 4.75 -2.44
CA GLN A 46 -14.54 4.34 -3.11
C GLN A 46 -14.27 3.13 -4.02
N PRO A 47 -15.26 2.26 -4.26
CA PRO A 47 -15.07 1.05 -5.07
C PRO A 47 -14.43 1.32 -6.45
N ALA A 48 -14.81 2.41 -7.11
CA ALA A 48 -14.26 2.79 -8.41
C ALA A 48 -12.78 3.17 -8.31
N ASP A 49 -12.41 4.00 -7.33
CA ASP A 49 -11.05 4.48 -7.13
C ASP A 49 -10.12 3.38 -6.60
N ALA A 50 -10.63 2.46 -5.76
CA ALA A 50 -9.92 1.23 -5.40
C ALA A 50 -9.60 0.37 -6.63
N VAL A 51 -10.55 0.19 -7.54
CA VAL A 51 -10.29 -0.54 -8.78
C VAL A 51 -9.29 0.23 -9.65
N SER A 52 -9.46 1.54 -9.80
CA SER A 52 -8.56 2.38 -10.59
C SER A 52 -7.12 2.34 -10.05
N LEU A 53 -6.91 2.39 -8.74
CA LEU A 53 -5.59 2.33 -8.13
C LEU A 53 -4.90 1.00 -8.47
N GLY A 54 -5.61 -0.13 -8.35
CA GLY A 54 -5.08 -1.44 -8.72
C GLY A 54 -4.65 -1.53 -10.19
N GLN A 55 -5.36 -0.85 -11.10
CA GLN A 55 -5.00 -0.83 -12.53
C GLN A 55 -3.69 -0.10 -12.83
N ALA A 56 -3.28 0.85 -11.98
CA ALA A 56 -2.03 1.57 -12.12
C ALA A 56 -0.81 0.78 -11.58
N LEU A 57 -1.03 -0.33 -10.87
CA LEU A 57 0.05 -1.13 -10.27
C LEU A 57 0.66 -2.13 -11.27
N PRO A 58 1.96 -2.47 -11.12
CA PRO A 58 2.59 -3.59 -11.81
C PRO A 58 1.80 -4.89 -11.62
N VAL A 59 1.81 -5.79 -12.61
CA VAL A 59 0.92 -6.97 -12.66
C VAL A 59 0.97 -7.83 -11.40
N ILE A 60 2.16 -8.14 -10.89
CA ILE A 60 2.32 -8.97 -9.67
C ILE A 60 1.84 -8.20 -8.42
N ILE A 61 2.19 -6.92 -8.30
CA ILE A 61 1.75 -6.06 -7.19
C ILE A 61 0.23 -5.88 -7.22
N ARG A 62 -0.37 -5.80 -8.40
CA ARG A 62 -1.82 -5.77 -8.59
C ARG A 62 -2.49 -7.04 -8.09
N GLY A 63 -1.89 -8.21 -8.34
CA GLY A 63 -2.38 -9.48 -7.79
C GLY A 63 -2.43 -9.45 -6.26
N ILE A 64 -1.34 -9.00 -5.63
CA ILE A 64 -1.26 -8.80 -4.17
C ILE A 64 -2.29 -7.77 -3.71
N TYR A 65 -2.41 -6.66 -4.44
CA TYR A 65 -3.33 -5.56 -4.14
C TYR A 65 -4.79 -5.99 -4.16
N TYR A 66 -5.21 -6.90 -5.05
CA TYR A 66 -6.59 -7.39 -5.11
C TYR A 66 -6.86 -8.62 -4.24
N ASP A 67 -5.82 -9.22 -3.68
CA ASP A 67 -5.98 -10.33 -2.74
C ASP A 67 -6.94 -9.93 -1.61
N GLN A 68 -7.86 -10.84 -1.29
CA GLN A 68 -8.90 -10.69 -0.26
C GLN A 68 -9.77 -9.42 -0.40
N LEU A 69 -9.88 -8.83 -1.59
CA LEU A 69 -10.77 -7.67 -1.81
C LEU A 69 -12.23 -8.06 -1.64
N ASN A 70 -12.95 -7.31 -0.80
CA ASN A 70 -14.41 -7.33 -0.75
C ASN A 70 -14.98 -5.93 -1.04
N LEU A 71 -15.48 -5.74 -2.27
CA LEU A 71 -16.05 -4.46 -2.72
C LEU A 71 -17.26 -4.01 -1.89
N SER A 72 -18.04 -4.93 -1.32
CA SER A 72 -19.23 -4.58 -0.52
C SER A 72 -18.89 -3.98 0.84
N GLN A 73 -17.61 -4.04 1.24
CA GLN A 73 -17.11 -3.49 2.49
C GLN A 73 -16.42 -2.13 2.29
N LEU A 74 -16.35 -1.63 1.05
CA LEU A 74 -15.72 -0.35 0.74
C LEU A 74 -16.73 0.80 0.72
N PRO A 75 -16.35 2.01 1.20
CA PRO A 75 -15.13 2.31 1.96
C PRO A 75 -15.26 1.93 3.44
N GLN A 76 -14.19 1.39 4.03
CA GLN A 76 -14.09 1.16 5.47
C GLN A 76 -13.73 2.45 6.20
N THR A 77 -14.51 2.78 7.23
CA THR A 77 -14.28 3.97 8.05
C THR A 77 -13.38 3.63 9.24
N VAL A 78 -12.15 4.16 9.26
CA VAL A 78 -11.24 4.12 10.42
C VAL A 78 -10.86 5.55 10.79
N ARG A 79 -11.14 5.97 12.03
CA ARG A 79 -10.89 7.34 12.52
C ARG A 79 -9.79 7.31 13.57
N GLY A 80 -8.86 8.26 13.52
CA GLY A 80 -7.71 8.31 14.41
C GLY A 80 -6.47 7.63 13.82
N LYS A 81 -5.33 8.30 13.98
CA LYS A 81 -3.99 7.81 13.61
C LYS A 81 -3.70 6.43 14.20
N GLU A 82 -3.90 6.28 15.50
CA GLU A 82 -3.63 5.01 16.20
C GLU A 82 -4.58 3.89 15.78
N ALA A 83 -5.85 4.21 15.47
CA ALA A 83 -6.78 3.22 14.97
C ALA A 83 -6.35 2.70 13.59
N PHE A 84 -5.77 3.55 12.76
CA PHE A 84 -5.24 3.15 11.45
C PHE A 84 -3.97 2.31 11.55
N ILE A 85 -3.04 2.69 12.42
CA ILE A 85 -1.84 1.89 12.70
C ILE A 85 -2.26 0.50 13.20
N ASN A 86 -3.21 0.44 14.14
CA ASN A 86 -3.76 -0.81 14.65
C ASN A 86 -4.49 -1.62 13.57
N PHE A 87 -5.17 -0.95 12.63
CA PHE A 87 -5.82 -1.59 11.49
C PHE A 87 -4.80 -2.27 10.57
N ILE A 88 -3.70 -1.60 10.24
CA ILE A 88 -2.59 -2.20 9.46
C ILE A 88 -1.97 -3.36 10.25
N HIS A 89 -1.65 -3.14 11.52
CA HIS A 89 -1.07 -4.15 12.41
C HIS A 89 -1.95 -5.41 12.49
N ASN A 90 -3.27 -5.24 12.48
CA ASN A 90 -4.19 -6.37 12.56
C ASN A 90 -4.28 -7.21 11.29
N LYS A 91 -3.90 -6.66 10.14
CA LYS A 91 -3.84 -7.39 8.86
C LYS A 91 -2.54 -8.18 8.67
N LEU A 92 -1.51 -7.93 9.49
CA LEU A 92 -0.26 -8.67 9.43
C LEU A 92 -0.43 -10.11 9.97
N SER A 93 0.12 -11.07 9.22
CA SER A 93 0.12 -12.50 9.61
C SER A 93 0.99 -12.78 10.84
N GLU A 94 2.16 -12.14 10.96
CA GLU A 94 3.05 -12.27 12.12
C GLU A 94 3.26 -10.91 12.77
N LYS A 95 2.22 -10.46 13.48
CA LYS A 95 2.16 -9.17 14.16
C LYS A 95 3.40 -8.85 15.02
N ARG A 96 4.01 -9.86 15.63
CA ARG A 96 5.17 -9.68 16.53
C ARG A 96 6.43 -9.17 15.83
N GLU A 97 6.51 -9.28 14.51
CA GLU A 97 7.69 -8.84 13.73
C GLU A 97 7.65 -7.36 13.34
N PHE A 98 6.53 -6.68 13.59
CA PHE A 98 6.30 -5.29 13.20
C PHE A 98 5.88 -4.47 14.40
N ASP A 99 6.74 -3.52 14.79
CA ASP A 99 6.36 -2.52 15.77
C ASP A 99 5.65 -1.32 15.10
N ARG A 100 5.23 -0.35 15.92
CA ARG A 100 4.58 0.88 15.45
C ARG A 100 5.45 1.66 14.46
N ASN A 101 6.75 1.76 14.72
CA ASN A 101 7.67 2.50 13.86
C ASN A 101 7.85 1.78 12.53
N ASP A 102 7.84 0.45 12.54
CA ASP A 102 7.93 -0.33 11.31
C ASP A 102 6.72 -0.09 10.40
N ILE A 103 5.53 -0.01 10.99
CA ILE A 103 4.29 0.30 10.26
C ILE A 103 4.35 1.69 9.65
N LEU A 104 4.82 2.70 10.39
CA LEU A 104 4.95 4.06 9.89
C LEU A 104 5.95 4.15 8.75
N LYS A 105 7.13 3.55 8.90
CA LYS A 105 8.15 3.46 7.83
C LYS A 105 7.59 2.78 6.59
N GLY A 106 6.89 1.66 6.76
CA GLY A 106 6.26 0.93 5.67
C GLY A 106 5.20 1.75 4.96
N LEU A 107 4.34 2.44 5.71
CA LEU A 107 3.33 3.34 5.17
C LEU A 107 3.98 4.41 4.30
N GLN A 108 4.96 5.14 4.85
CA GLN A 108 5.68 6.22 4.17
C GLN A 108 6.44 5.73 2.93
N ALA A 109 7.10 4.58 3.02
CA ALA A 109 7.85 4.01 1.90
C ALA A 109 6.92 3.60 0.77
N VAL A 110 5.83 2.89 1.06
CA VAL A 110 4.87 2.44 0.03
C VAL A 110 4.20 3.63 -0.64
N THR A 111 3.79 4.66 0.11
CA THR A 111 3.20 5.87 -0.50
C THR A 111 4.21 6.64 -1.32
N THR A 112 5.49 6.67 -0.94
CA THR A 112 6.57 7.27 -1.73
C THR A 112 6.76 6.54 -3.06
N VAL A 113 6.81 5.20 -3.02
CA VAL A 113 6.95 4.33 -4.20
C VAL A 113 5.74 4.45 -5.13
N LEU A 114 4.52 4.62 -4.58
CA LEU A 114 3.32 4.93 -5.34
C LEU A 114 3.40 6.32 -5.99
N LYS A 115 3.78 7.35 -5.24
CA LYS A 115 3.90 8.73 -5.74
C LYS A 115 4.87 8.84 -6.92
N ALA A 116 5.94 8.05 -6.92
CA ALA A 116 6.90 8.00 -8.02
C ALA A 116 6.37 7.33 -9.31
N ARG A 117 5.29 6.53 -9.21
CA ARG A 117 4.71 5.76 -10.33
C ARG A 117 3.42 6.34 -10.87
N LEU A 118 2.70 7.11 -10.07
CA LEU A 118 1.44 7.73 -10.43
C LEU A 118 1.66 9.16 -10.91
N SER A 119 0.76 9.68 -11.74
CA SER A 119 0.78 11.11 -12.04
C SER A 119 0.49 11.92 -10.77
N PRO A 120 1.03 13.14 -10.61
CA PRO A 120 0.76 13.97 -9.44
C PRO A 120 -0.74 14.18 -9.22
N GLU A 121 -1.50 14.46 -10.27
CA GLU A 121 -2.93 14.74 -10.20
C GLU A 121 -3.71 13.52 -9.71
N TYR A 122 -3.33 12.33 -10.20
CA TYR A 122 -3.98 11.09 -9.82
C TYR A 122 -3.64 10.69 -8.38
N TYR A 123 -2.37 10.80 -7.98
CA TYR A 123 -1.95 10.54 -6.61
C TYR A 123 -2.70 11.44 -5.61
N GLU A 124 -2.78 12.75 -5.89
CA GLU A 124 -3.50 13.70 -5.05
C GLU A 124 -5.00 13.39 -4.99
N SER A 125 -5.61 12.94 -6.10
CA SER A 125 -7.02 12.52 -6.12
C SER A 125 -7.28 11.35 -5.17
N ILE A 126 -6.44 10.30 -5.24
CA ILE A 126 -6.56 9.13 -4.36
C ILE A 126 -6.31 9.51 -2.90
N MET A 127 -5.29 10.33 -2.63
CA MET A 127 -4.99 10.77 -1.27
C MET A 127 -6.13 11.58 -0.67
N ARG A 128 -6.85 12.38 -1.47
CA ARG A 128 -8.02 13.16 -1.00
C ARG A 128 -9.17 12.32 -0.42
N GLU A 129 -9.29 11.06 -0.79
CA GLU A 129 -10.29 10.15 -0.22
C GLU A 129 -9.86 9.58 1.14
N ILE A 130 -8.55 9.54 1.40
CA ILE A 130 -7.99 9.14 2.69
C ILE A 130 -8.17 10.32 3.67
N ASN A 131 -8.55 10.07 4.92
CA ASN A 131 -8.76 11.14 5.90
C ASN A 131 -7.47 11.91 6.23
N GLU A 132 -7.59 13.20 6.51
CA GLU A 132 -6.46 14.12 6.79
C GLU A 132 -5.50 13.57 7.84
N GLU A 133 -6.01 13.01 8.94
CA GLU A 133 -5.19 12.45 10.01
C GLU A 133 -4.22 11.35 9.52
N ILE A 134 -4.61 10.57 8.50
CA ILE A 134 -3.73 9.54 7.92
C ILE A 134 -2.75 10.16 6.94
N ARG A 135 -3.15 11.18 6.18
CA ARG A 135 -2.21 11.91 5.31
C ARG A 135 -1.11 12.55 6.13
N GLU A 136 -1.43 13.11 7.28
CA GLU A 136 -0.42 13.63 8.22
C GLU A 136 0.58 12.56 8.68
N LEU A 137 0.21 11.28 8.74
CA LEU A 137 1.18 10.20 9.04
C LEU A 137 2.12 9.93 7.86
N ILE A 138 1.64 10.13 6.65
CA ILE A 138 2.38 9.93 5.40
C ILE A 138 3.35 11.08 5.17
N ASP A 139 2.94 12.32 5.47
CA ASP A 139 3.69 13.55 5.17
C ASP A 139 4.74 13.93 6.24
N GLN A 140 4.80 13.24 7.39
CA GLN A 140 5.81 13.44 8.44
C GLN A 140 7.18 12.84 8.08
N GLN A 141 7.78 13.28 6.96
CA GLN A 141 9.17 12.98 6.59
C GLN A 141 10.16 13.93 7.26
#